data_AF-A0A3M1IK64-F1
#
_entry.id   AF-A0A3M1IK64-F1
#
_cell.length_a   1.000
_cell.length_b   1.000
_cell.length_c   1.000
_cell.angle_alpha   90.00
_cell.angle_beta   90.00
_cell.angle_gamma   90.00
#
_symmetry.space_group_name_H-M   'P 1'
#
loop_
_entity.id
_entity.type
_entity.pdbx_description
1 polymer ?
#
loop_
_entity_poly.entity_id
_entity_poly.type
_entity_poly.pdbx_seq_one_letter_code
_entity_poly.pdbx_strand_id
1 'polypeptide(L)'
;MMPLVPSWLVRYPLRNDHHLQVYQGEVHIFHGTADELIPFAQAERLQAIAPERIKLYPLEGVSHRGAIFSNQLRNILRQILR
;
A
#
# COMPACT_ATOMS: atom_id res chain seq x y z
N MET A 1 8.37 9.23 9.87
CA MET A 1 6.95 9.61 9.75
C MET A 1 6.83 10.67 8.66
N MET A 2 5.83 10.58 7.77
CA MET A 2 5.52 11.69 6.86
C MET A 2 5.31 12.96 7.72
N PRO A 3 6.01 14.07 7.46
CA PRO A 3 5.79 15.29 8.22
C PRO A 3 4.31 15.67 8.14
N LEU A 4 3.80 16.35 9.17
CA LEU A 4 2.47 16.96 9.16
C LEU A 4 2.47 18.09 8.11
N VAL A 5 2.47 17.70 6.83
CA VAL A 5 2.41 18.59 5.69
C VAL A 5 0.95 18.98 5.52
N PRO A 6 0.61 20.28 5.60
CA PRO A 6 -0.75 20.71 5.33
C PRO A 6 -1.19 20.23 3.95
N SER A 7 -2.41 19.71 3.85
CA SER A 7 -2.93 19.11 2.61
C SER A 7 -2.91 20.06 1.42
N TRP A 8 -3.04 21.37 1.65
CA TRP A 8 -2.98 22.41 0.62
C TRP A 8 -1.57 22.65 0.04
N LEU A 9 -0.51 22.15 0.69
CA LEU A 9 0.86 22.26 0.19
C LEU A 9 1.22 21.12 -0.78
N VAL A 10 0.40 20.06 -0.82
CA VAL A 10 0.62 18.91 -1.69
C VAL A 10 0.05 19.19 -3.08
N ARG A 11 0.93 19.55 -4.03
CA ARG A 11 0.53 19.87 -5.41
C ARG A 11 -0.20 18.74 -6.13
N TYR A 12 0.12 17.48 -5.80
CA TYR A 12 -0.44 16.28 -6.42
C TYR A 12 -0.84 15.26 -5.34
N PRO A 13 -2.03 15.40 -4.74
CA PRO A 13 -2.49 14.44 -3.73
C PRO A 13 -2.82 13.10 -4.38
N LEU A 14 -2.26 12.01 -3.85
CA LEU A 14 -2.58 10.65 -4.30
C LEU A 14 -3.90 10.20 -3.66
N ARG A 15 -5.03 10.45 -4.34
CA ARG A 15 -6.39 10.07 -3.89
C ARG A 15 -6.73 8.62 -4.24
N ASN A 16 -5.86 7.69 -3.84
CA ASN A 16 -6.07 6.26 -4.07
C ASN A 16 -7.37 5.76 -3.43
N ASP A 17 -7.82 6.39 -2.34
CA ASP A 17 -9.11 6.15 -1.70
C ASP A 17 -10.28 6.30 -2.67
N HIS A 18 -10.33 7.40 -3.43
CA HIS A 18 -11.39 7.64 -4.41
C HIS A 18 -11.32 6.68 -5.58
N HIS A 19 -10.12 6.43 -6.12
CA HIS A 19 -9.95 5.54 -7.27
C HIS A 19 -10.28 4.09 -6.91
N LEU A 20 -9.91 3.66 -5.70
CA LEU A 20 -10.20 2.32 -5.23
C LEU A 20 -11.71 2.12 -5.04
N GLN A 21 -12.49 3.12 -4.63
CA GLN A 21 -13.95 2.96 -4.49
C GLN A 21 -14.66 2.53 -5.79
N VAL A 22 -14.19 3.01 -6.95
CA VAL A 22 -14.83 2.74 -8.25
C VAL A 22 -14.16 1.61 -9.04
N TYR A 23 -12.93 1.23 -8.69
CA TYR A 23 -12.21 0.15 -9.34
C TYR A 23 -12.77 -1.22 -8.91
N GLN A 24 -13.12 -2.07 -9.89
CA GLN A 24 -13.78 -3.37 -9.65
C GLN A 24 -12.84 -4.58 -9.67
N GLY A 25 -11.57 -4.42 -10.06
CA GLY A 25 -10.61 -5.53 -10.10
C GLY A 25 -10.02 -5.88 -8.73
N GLU A 26 -9.28 -6.99 -8.69
CA GLU A 26 -8.46 -7.33 -7.53
C GLU A 26 -7.29 -6.36 -7.38
N VAL A 27 -7.00 -5.97 -6.14
CA VAL A 27 -5.91 -5.06 -5.81
C VAL A 27 -5.02 -5.72 -4.78
N HIS A 28 -3.72 -5.76 -5.03
CA HIS A 28 -2.74 -6.31 -4.13
C HIS A 28 -1.83 -5.20 -3.63
N ILE A 29 -1.87 -4.90 -2.34
CA ILE A 29 -1.04 -3.89 -1.68
C ILE A 29 0.08 -4.61 -0.93
N PHE A 30 1.33 -4.31 -1.25
CA PHE A 30 2.50 -4.79 -0.51
C PHE A 30 3.09 -3.61 0.23
N HIS A 31 3.18 -3.69 1.56
CA HIS A 31 3.63 -2.56 2.37
C HIS A 31 4.54 -3.00 3.51
N GLY A 32 5.64 -2.27 3.69
CA GLY A 32 6.59 -2.50 4.78
C GLY A 32 6.02 -2.09 6.13
N THR A 33 6.05 -2.96 7.13
CA THR A 33 5.55 -2.62 8.48
C THR A 33 6.45 -1.62 9.21
N ALA A 34 7.71 -1.48 8.76
CA ALA A 34 8.67 -0.50 9.24
C ALA A 34 8.89 0.67 8.23
N ASP A 35 7.89 0.97 7.40
CA ASP A 35 7.95 2.12 6.49
C ASP A 35 7.86 3.46 7.25
N GLU A 36 8.99 4.16 7.33
CA GLU A 36 9.10 5.47 7.98
C GLU A 36 8.60 6.64 7.12
N LEU A 37 8.47 6.46 5.81
CA LEU A 37 8.05 7.52 4.87
C LEU A 37 6.53 7.53 4.72
N ILE A 38 5.94 6.36 4.47
CA ILE A 38 4.50 6.16 4.31
C ILE A 38 4.06 5.16 5.38
N PRO A 39 3.35 5.61 6.44
CA PRO A 39 2.93 4.72 7.51
C PRO A 39 2.10 3.53 7.02
N PHE A 40 2.37 2.33 7.55
CA PHE A 40 1.62 1.11 7.24
C PHE A 40 0.10 1.26 7.42
N ALA A 41 -0.33 2.05 8.40
CA ALA A 41 -1.74 2.37 8.63
C ALA A 41 -2.45 3.04 7.43
N GLN A 42 -1.72 3.64 6.49
CA GLN A 42 -2.35 4.11 5.24
C GLN A 42 -2.78 2.94 4.36
N ALA A 43 -1.96 1.89 4.27
CA ALA A 43 -2.30 0.68 3.53
C ALA A 43 -3.49 -0.07 4.16
N GLU A 44 -3.54 -0.14 5.48
CA GLU A 44 -4.69 -0.71 6.22
C GLU A 44 -5.99 0.04 5.90
N ARG A 45 -5.95 1.39 5.88
CA ARG A 45 -7.12 2.20 5.50
C ARG A 45 -7.59 1.94 4.07
N LEU A 46 -6.65 1.75 3.13
CA LEU A 46 -7.01 1.44 1.74
C LEU A 46 -7.62 0.04 1.61
N GLN A 47 -7.09 -0.95 2.34
CA GLN A 47 -7.65 -2.30 2.36
C GLN A 47 -9.08 -2.32 2.95
N ALA A 48 -9.34 -1.52 3.98
CA ALA A 48 -10.67 -1.42 4.60
C ALA A 48 -11.77 -0.87 3.66
N ILE A 49 -11.42 -0.26 2.53
CA ILE A 49 -12.40 0.27 1.56
C ILE A 49 -13.22 -0.88 0.93
N ALA A 50 -12.57 -2.00 0.62
CA ALA A 50 -13.17 -3.15 -0.05
C ALA A 50 -12.34 -4.42 0.26
N PRO A 51 -12.42 -4.93 1.50
CA PRO A 51 -11.54 -5.99 1.99
C PRO A 51 -11.68 -7.31 1.22
N GLU A 52 -12.81 -7.51 0.51
CA GLU A 52 -13.07 -8.68 -0.32
C GLU A 52 -12.20 -8.74 -1.58
N ARG A 53 -11.72 -7.60 -2.09
CA ARG A 53 -10.92 -7.52 -3.32
C ARG A 53 -9.58 -6.81 -3.15
N ILE A 54 -9.41 -6.03 -2.09
CA ILE A 54 -8.15 -5.35 -1.77
C ILE A 54 -7.39 -6.19 -0.74
N LYS A 55 -6.36 -6.90 -1.19
CA LYS A 55 -5.52 -7.77 -0.37
C LYS A 55 -4.27 -7.01 0.09
N LEU A 56 -4.08 -6.87 1.40
CA LEU A 56 -2.88 -6.29 1.99
C LEU A 56 -1.90 -7.39 2.39
N TYR A 57 -0.65 -7.27 1.95
CA TYR A 57 0.46 -8.15 2.30
C TYR A 57 1.48 -7.36 3.14
N PRO A 58 1.46 -7.56 4.48
CA PRO A 58 2.45 -6.97 5.36
C PRO A 58 3.83 -7.57 5.07
N LEU A 59 4.82 -6.70 4.89
CA LEU A 59 6.22 -7.08 4.76
C LEU A 59 6.91 -6.75 6.09
N GLU A 60 7.06 -7.77 6.94
CA GLU A 60 7.47 -7.59 8.33
C GLU A 60 8.89 -7.01 8.47
N GLY A 61 9.02 -5.92 9.23
CA GLY A 61 10.28 -5.24 9.48
C GLY A 61 10.88 -4.54 8.26
N VAL A 62 10.14 -4.49 7.14
CA VAL A 62 10.64 -3.93 5.88
C VAL A 62 10.39 -2.43 5.83
N SER A 63 11.41 -1.66 5.47
CA SER A 63 11.30 -0.21 5.23
C SER A 63 10.78 0.11 3.83
N HIS A 64 10.46 1.38 3.56
CA HIS A 64 9.91 1.84 2.27
C HIS A 64 10.64 1.28 1.04
N ARG A 65 11.96 1.45 0.98
CA ARG A 65 12.79 0.96 -0.12
C ARG A 65 12.93 -0.57 -0.11
N GLY A 66 12.96 -1.18 1.07
CA GLY A 66 13.08 -2.63 1.21
C GLY A 66 11.88 -3.37 0.61
N ALA A 67 10.70 -2.76 0.58
CA ALA A 67 9.49 -3.38 0.04
C ALA A 67 9.67 -3.83 -1.43
N ILE A 68 10.37 -3.03 -2.24
CA ILE A 68 10.66 -3.30 -3.65
C ILE A 68 11.54 -4.55 -3.81
N PHE A 69 12.48 -4.77 -2.87
CA PHE A 69 13.43 -5.89 -2.91
C PHE A 69 12.95 -7.13 -2.14
N SER A 70 11.73 -7.11 -1.62
CA SER A 70 11.18 -8.19 -0.81
C SER A 70 11.07 -9.52 -1.58
N ASN A 71 11.61 -10.59 -1.00
CA ASN A 71 11.42 -11.96 -1.52
C ASN A 71 9.95 -12.37 -1.45
N GLN A 72 9.24 -11.94 -0.40
CA GLN A 72 7.83 -12.22 -0.20
C GLN A 72 6.98 -11.62 -1.33
N LEU A 73 7.26 -10.37 -1.71
CA LEU A 73 6.64 -9.73 -2.89
C LEU A 73 6.88 -10.57 -4.15
N ARG A 74 8.13 -10.98 -4.43
CA ARG A 74 8.44 -11.79 -5.62
C ARG A 74 7.76 -13.16 -5.60
N ASN A 75 7.55 -13.75 -4.44
CA ASN A 75 6.88 -15.04 -4.30
C ASN A 75 5.39 -14.92 -4.58
N ILE A 76 4.74 -13.93 -3.99
CA ILE A 76 3.29 -13.71 -4.15
C ILE A 76 2.96 -13.27 -5.57
N LEU A 77 3.76 -12.38 -6.17
CA LEU A 77 3.56 -12.00 -7.57
C LEU A 77 3.63 -13.21 -8.51
N ARG A 78 4.55 -14.15 -8.28
CA ARG A 78 4.62 -15.40 -9.05
C ARG A 78 3.40 -16.31 -8.85
N GLN A 79 2.70 -16.22 -7.72
CA GLN A 79 1.47 -16.97 -7.50
C GLN A 79 0.28 -16.33 -8.20
N ILE A 80 0.22 -15.00 -8.24
CA ILE A 80 -0.87 -14.25 -8.88
C ILE A 80 -0.79 -14.33 -10.42
N LEU A 81 0.42 -14.30 -10.98
CA LEU A 81 0.66 -14.26 -12.43
C LEU A 81 0.77 -15.64 -13.09
N ARG A 82 0.54 -16.71 -12.35
CA ARG A 82 0.45 -18.08 -12.89
C ARG A 82 -0.97 -18.37 -13.35
#